data_AF-A0A6A9QGR3-F1
#
_entry.id   AF-A0A6A9QGR3-F1
#
_cell.length_a   1.000
_cell.length_b   1.000
_cell.length_c   1.000
_cell.angle_alpha   90.00
_cell.angle_beta   90.00
_cell.angle_gamma   90.00
#
_symmetry.space_group_name_H-M   'P 1'
#
loop_
_entity.id
_entity.type
_entity.pdbx_description
1 polymer ?
#
loop_
_entity_poly.entity_id
_entity_poly.type
_entity_poly.pdbx_seq_one_letter_code
_entity_poly.pdbx_strand_id
1 'polypeptide(L)'
;MSITISAEVYYEEAEELLSKGDLVQACEKYYKAAEEAIKLLVIENNLKEIIKEVENKGRWESESLFKASRLLRNKYPEIAIQWKNAWTLHVEGFHEISLNEKEVIKLKEDVRKLVVIATS
;
A
#
# COMPACT_ATOMS: atom_id res chain seq x y z
N MET A 1 -13.92 -11.63 4.40
CA MET A 1 -13.67 -10.52 3.47
C MET A 1 -12.54 -10.94 2.54
N SER A 2 -12.73 -10.89 1.23
CA SER A 2 -11.64 -11.12 0.26
C SER A 2 -10.68 -9.94 0.27
N ILE A 3 -9.40 -10.19 0.00
CA ILE A 3 -8.32 -9.18 -0.03
C ILE A 3 -8.61 -8.05 -1.05
N THR A 4 -9.39 -8.35 -2.09
CA THR A 4 -9.85 -7.35 -3.07
C THR A 4 -10.69 -6.25 -2.42
N ILE A 5 -11.52 -6.58 -1.44
CA ILE A 5 -12.41 -5.62 -0.77
C ILE A 5 -11.62 -4.78 0.25
N SER A 6 -10.52 -5.30 0.82
CA SER A 6 -9.78 -4.58 1.87
C SER A 6 -9.01 -3.38 1.35
N ALA A 7 -8.41 -3.47 0.15
CA ALA A 7 -7.65 -2.37 -0.44
C ALA A 7 -8.52 -1.13 -0.73
N GLU A 8 -9.69 -1.33 -1.36
CA GLU A 8 -10.64 -0.26 -1.68
C GLU A 8 -11.26 0.35 -0.42
N VAL A 9 -11.69 -0.49 0.53
CA VAL A 9 -12.26 0.00 1.81
C VAL A 9 -11.27 0.86 2.58
N TYR A 10 -10.00 0.44 2.70
CA TYR A 10 -9.00 1.26 3.38
C TYR A 10 -8.71 2.58 2.64
N TYR A 11 -8.77 2.57 1.30
CA TYR A 11 -8.59 3.79 0.53
C TYR A 11 -9.75 4.78 0.75
N GLU A 12 -10.99 4.29 0.75
CA GLU A 12 -12.18 5.11 1.04
C GLU A 12 -12.16 5.68 2.46
N GLU A 13 -11.80 4.86 3.46
CA GLU A 13 -11.60 5.33 4.84
C GLU A 13 -10.53 6.43 4.92
N ALA A 14 -9.44 6.29 4.15
CA ALA A 14 -8.38 7.29 4.09
C ALA A 14 -8.86 8.62 3.48
N GLU A 15 -9.65 8.56 2.40
CA GLU A 15 -10.27 9.75 1.80
C GLU A 15 -11.21 10.45 2.78
N GLU A 16 -12.01 9.70 3.55
CA GLU A 16 -12.90 10.26 4.56
C GLU A 16 -12.10 10.98 5.67
N LEU A 17 -11.05 10.36 6.18
CA LEU A 17 -10.18 10.97 7.20
C LEU A 17 -9.47 12.22 6.68
N LEU A 18 -8.96 12.17 5.45
CA LEU A 18 -8.34 13.31 4.79
C LEU A 18 -9.33 14.47 4.65
N SER A 19 -10.58 14.20 4.25
CA SER A 19 -11.62 15.22 4.12
C SER A 19 -11.97 15.92 5.44
N LYS A 20 -11.75 15.24 6.57
CA LYS A 20 -11.94 15.76 7.94
C LYS A 20 -10.70 16.48 8.48
N GLY A 21 -9.59 16.52 7.72
CA GLY A 21 -8.32 17.11 8.13
C GLY A 21 -7.47 16.20 9.03
N ASP A 22 -7.84 14.93 9.22
CA ASP A 22 -7.05 13.97 10.00
C ASP A 22 -5.96 13.33 9.12
N LEU A 23 -4.90 14.09 8.88
CA LEU A 23 -3.80 13.70 8.01
C LEU A 23 -3.08 12.45 8.52
N VAL A 24 -2.87 12.34 9.83
CA VAL A 24 -2.13 11.24 10.46
C VAL A 24 -2.84 9.92 10.24
N GLN A 25 -4.14 9.87 10.55
CA GLN A 25 -4.93 8.65 10.35
C GLN A 25 -5.13 8.35 8.86
N ALA A 26 -5.32 9.37 8.01
CA ALA A 26 -5.40 9.17 6.57
C ALA A 26 -4.12 8.51 6.02
N CYS A 27 -2.94 8.96 6.44
CA CYS A 27 -1.65 8.37 6.02
C CYS A 27 -1.55 6.89 6.38
N GLU A 28 -1.96 6.50 7.60
CA GLU A 28 -1.96 5.10 8.01
C GLU A 28 -2.90 4.25 7.14
N LYS A 29 -4.08 4.79 6.81
CA LYS A 29 -5.08 4.09 6.00
C LYS A 29 -4.67 3.96 4.54
N TYR A 30 -4.06 4.99 3.94
CA TYR A 30 -3.47 4.88 2.61
C TYR A 30 -2.36 3.82 2.57
N TYR A 31 -1.50 3.75 3.59
CA TYR A 31 -0.51 2.68 3.68
C TYR A 31 -1.17 1.29 3.75
N LYS A 32 -2.22 1.11 4.56
CA LYS A 32 -2.96 -0.17 4.64
C LYS A 32 -3.61 -0.55 3.32
N ALA A 33 -4.17 0.41 2.58
CA ALA A 33 -4.71 0.19 1.24
C ALA A 33 -3.62 -0.33 0.29
N ALA A 34 -2.44 0.30 0.32
CA ALA A 34 -1.29 -0.13 -0.49
C ALA A 34 -0.77 -1.52 -0.08
N GLU A 35 -0.74 -1.82 1.21
CA GLU A 35 -0.30 -3.11 1.74
C GLU A 35 -1.21 -4.23 1.20
N GLU A 36 -2.52 -4.07 1.30
CA GLU A 36 -3.49 -5.05 0.80
C GLU A 36 -3.42 -5.19 -0.73
N ALA A 37 -3.21 -4.09 -1.46
CA ALA A 37 -3.01 -4.13 -2.91
C ALA A 37 -1.76 -4.94 -3.32
N ILE A 38 -0.62 -4.77 -2.63
CA ILE A 38 0.58 -5.59 -2.88
C ILE A 38 0.32 -7.05 -2.56
N LYS A 39 -0.35 -7.36 -1.45
CA LYS A 39 -0.69 -8.74 -1.08
C LYS A 39 -1.55 -9.41 -2.16
N LEU A 40 -2.57 -8.72 -2.65
CA LEU A 40 -3.42 -9.21 -3.72
C LEU A 40 -2.61 -9.52 -4.99
N LEU A 41 -1.80 -8.58 -5.43
CA LEU A 41 -0.96 -8.74 -6.62
C LEU A 41 0.06 -9.89 -6.50
N VAL A 42 0.58 -10.15 -5.30
CA VAL A 42 1.44 -11.32 -5.04
C VAL A 42 0.69 -12.63 -5.30
N ILE A 43 -0.56 -12.73 -4.83
CA ILE A 43 -1.39 -13.93 -5.00
C ILE A 43 -1.79 -14.09 -6.47
N GLU A 44 -2.29 -13.04 -7.12
CA GLU A 44 -2.75 -13.09 -8.50
C GLU A 44 -1.64 -13.39 -9.51
N ASN A 45 -0.43 -12.86 -9.26
CA ASN A 45 0.73 -13.14 -10.10
C ASN A 45 1.50 -14.39 -9.65
N ASN A 46 0.98 -15.14 -8.68
CA ASN A 46 1.53 -16.40 -8.17
C ASN A 46 3.03 -16.28 -7.85
N LEU A 47 3.42 -15.23 -7.10
CA LEU A 47 4.81 -15.03 -6.69
C LEU A 47 5.19 -16.00 -5.57
N LYS A 48 5.38 -17.28 -5.94
CA LYS A 48 5.62 -18.41 -5.03
C LYS A 48 6.72 -18.18 -4.00
N GLU A 49 7.77 -17.45 -4.38
CA GLU A 49 8.86 -17.10 -3.46
C GLU A 49 8.36 -16.28 -2.27
N ILE A 50 7.55 -15.26 -2.53
CA ILE A 50 6.98 -14.39 -1.48
C ILE A 50 5.93 -15.16 -0.67
N ILE A 51 5.06 -15.92 -1.35
CA ILE A 51 4.02 -16.71 -0.68
C ILE A 51 4.66 -17.66 0.32
N LYS A 52 5.67 -18.44 -0.10
CA LYS A 52 6.40 -19.37 0.77
C LYS A 52 7.12 -18.65 1.92
N GLU A 53 7.70 -17.49 1.67
CA GLU A 53 8.37 -16.69 2.70
C GLU A 53 7.37 -16.26 3.79
N VAL A 54 6.20 -15.74 3.39
CA VAL A 54 5.14 -15.30 4.30
C VAL A 54 4.53 -16.48 5.06
N GLU A 55 4.30 -17.62 4.39
CA GLU A 55 3.81 -18.85 5.04
C GLU A 55 4.78 -19.35 6.12
N ASN A 56 6.08 -19.35 5.84
CA ASN A 56 7.10 -19.76 6.81
C ASN A 56 7.18 -18.82 8.02
N LYS A 57 7.00 -17.50 7.80
CA LYS A 57 7.00 -16.49 8.87
C LYS A 57 5.66 -16.41 9.62
N GLY A 58 4.58 -16.91 9.03
CA GLY A 58 3.21 -16.80 9.54
C GLY A 58 2.60 -15.39 9.49
N ARG A 59 3.30 -14.43 8.88
CA ARG A 59 2.86 -13.03 8.77
C ARG A 59 3.55 -12.31 7.62
N TRP A 60 2.95 -11.21 7.19
CA TRP A 60 3.59 -10.25 6.28
C TRP A 60 4.48 -9.30 7.08
N GLU A 61 5.68 -9.06 6.56
CA GLU A 61 6.61 -8.06 7.10
C GLU A 61 6.91 -7.02 6.01
N SER A 62 7.33 -5.83 6.44
CA SER A 62 7.70 -4.75 5.51
C SER A 62 8.75 -5.20 4.50
N GLU A 63 9.73 -6.00 4.92
CA GLU A 63 10.75 -6.58 4.04
C GLU A 63 10.15 -7.44 2.93
N SER A 64 9.19 -8.31 3.26
CA SER A 64 8.51 -9.17 2.29
C SER A 64 7.68 -8.35 1.29
N LEU A 65 7.04 -7.27 1.73
CA LEU A 65 6.28 -6.34 0.88
C LEU A 65 7.20 -5.52 -0.05
N PHE A 66 8.35 -5.06 0.45
CA PHE A 66 9.38 -4.41 -0.37
C PHE A 66 9.97 -5.36 -1.41
N LYS A 67 10.19 -6.62 -1.06
CA LYS A 67 10.66 -7.65 -1.99
C LYS A 67 9.61 -7.94 -3.05
N ALA A 68 8.34 -8.09 -2.65
CA ALA A 68 7.21 -8.29 -3.55
C ALA A 68 7.08 -7.15 -4.58
N SER A 69 7.09 -5.89 -4.13
CA SER A 69 6.99 -4.74 -5.05
C SER A 69 8.16 -4.66 -6.05
N ARG A 70 9.36 -5.13 -5.69
CA ARG A 70 10.48 -5.23 -6.63
C ARG A 70 10.25 -6.28 -7.70
N LEU A 71 9.70 -7.45 -7.34
CA LEU A 71 9.39 -8.54 -8.27
C LEU A 71 8.24 -8.18 -9.21
N LEU A 72 7.19 -7.54 -8.68
CA LEU A 72 6.02 -7.10 -9.45
C LEU A 72 6.37 -6.06 -10.53
N ARG A 73 7.52 -5.36 -10.38
CA ARG A 73 8.00 -4.36 -11.34
C ARG A 73 8.13 -4.88 -12.77
N ASN A 74 8.40 -6.18 -12.93
CA ASN A 74 8.52 -6.79 -14.26
C ASN A 74 7.22 -6.69 -15.07
N LYS A 75 6.07 -6.65 -14.38
CA LYS A 75 4.74 -6.51 -14.99
C LYS A 75 4.18 -5.09 -14.81
N TYR A 76 4.49 -4.45 -13.69
CA TYR A 76 4.01 -3.12 -13.32
C TYR A 76 5.19 -2.19 -13.01
N PRO A 77 5.79 -1.53 -14.03
CA PRO A 77 7.08 -0.84 -13.89
C PRO A 77 7.18 0.20 -12.76
N GLU A 78 6.08 0.86 -12.43
CA GLU A 78 6.03 1.90 -11.40
C GLU A 78 5.75 1.37 -9.98
N ILE A 79 5.39 0.10 -9.82
CA ILE A 79 4.84 -0.42 -8.57
C ILE A 79 5.80 -0.31 -7.38
N ALA A 80 7.10 -0.42 -7.64
CA ALA A 80 8.12 -0.26 -6.61
C ALA A 80 8.25 1.19 -6.12
N ILE A 81 7.94 2.17 -6.97
CA ILE A 81 7.91 3.59 -6.60
C ILE A 81 6.61 3.88 -5.85
N GLN A 82 5.49 3.35 -6.33
CA GLN A 82 4.19 3.50 -5.68
C GLN A 82 4.21 2.93 -4.25
N TRP A 83 4.78 1.74 -4.06
CA TRP A 83 4.98 1.16 -2.73
C TRP A 83 5.90 2.01 -1.83
N LYS A 84 6.97 2.59 -2.38
CA LYS A 84 7.85 3.48 -1.61
C LYS A 84 7.13 4.74 -1.14
N ASN A 85 6.27 5.32 -1.97
CA ASN A 85 5.49 6.50 -1.60
C ASN A 85 4.44 6.15 -0.52
N ALA A 86 3.84 4.96 -0.57
CA ALA A 86 3.02 4.44 0.52
C ALA A 86 3.82 4.25 1.82
N TRP A 87 5.06 3.76 1.72
CA TRP A 87 5.96 3.65 2.88
C TRP A 87 6.32 5.01 3.47
N THR A 88 6.53 6.04 2.65
CA THR A 88 6.71 7.43 3.11
C THR A 88 5.48 7.92 3.87
N LEU A 89 4.25 7.67 3.39
CA LEU A 89 3.03 7.98 4.14
C LEU A 89 3.03 7.28 5.52
N HIS A 90 3.47 6.02 5.59
CA HIS A 90 3.54 5.28 6.85
C HIS A 90 4.57 5.87 7.83
N VAL A 91 5.80 6.12 7.37
CA VAL A 91 6.89 6.57 8.24
C VAL A 91 6.76 8.06 8.53
N GLU A 92 6.82 8.89 7.50
CA GLU A 92 6.85 10.34 7.64
C GLU A 92 5.46 10.90 8.00
N GLY A 93 4.39 10.31 7.46
CA GLY A 93 3.01 10.77 7.71
C GLY A 93 2.44 10.30 9.04
N PHE A 94 2.53 9.01 9.34
CA PHE A 94 1.89 8.43 10.53
C PHE A 94 2.81 8.38 11.75
N HIS A 95 4.05 7.90 11.63
CA HIS A 95 4.96 7.79 12.78
C HIS A 95 5.65 9.10 13.15
N GLU A 96 6.10 9.88 12.16
CA GLU A 96 6.86 11.11 12.40
C GLU A 96 5.99 12.37 12.38
N ILE A 97 4.79 12.32 11.79
CA ILE A 97 3.83 13.44 11.71
C ILE A 97 4.48 14.68 11.07
N SER A 98 5.27 14.46 10.01
CA SER A 98 6.07 15.49 9.35
C SER A 98 5.49 15.96 8.01
N LEU A 99 4.52 15.23 7.46
CA LEU A 99 3.89 15.56 6.17
C LEU A 99 2.74 16.56 6.32
N ASN A 100 2.69 17.54 5.39
CA ASN A 100 1.54 18.42 5.24
C ASN A 100 0.52 17.88 4.22
N GLU A 101 -0.67 18.47 4.18
CA GLU A 101 -1.77 18.04 3.31
C GLU A 101 -1.38 17.95 1.83
N LYS A 102 -0.58 18.90 1.31
CA LYS A 102 -0.16 18.89 -0.11
C LYS A 102 0.74 17.70 -0.40
N GLU A 103 1.62 17.34 0.52
CA GLU A 103 2.49 16.17 0.41
C GLU A 103 1.67 14.88 0.46
N VAL A 104 0.71 14.80 1.39
CA VAL A 104 -0.22 13.66 1.49
C VAL A 104 -1.02 13.49 0.19
N ILE A 105 -1.60 14.58 -0.34
CA ILE A 105 -2.35 14.57 -1.61
C ILE A 105 -1.46 14.09 -2.77
N LYS A 106 -0.20 14.50 -2.82
CA LYS A 106 0.72 14.05 -3.87
C LYS A 106 1.03 12.56 -3.77
N LEU A 107 1.33 12.07 -2.55
CA LEU A 107 1.73 10.69 -2.33
C LEU A 107 0.54 9.72 -2.47
N LYS A 108 -0.66 10.11 -2.06
CA LYS A 108 -1.85 9.25 -2.15
C LYS A 108 -2.23 8.91 -3.60
N GLU A 109 -1.86 9.73 -4.58
CA GLU A 109 -2.13 9.42 -6.00
C GLU A 109 -1.42 8.15 -6.45
N ASP A 110 -0.24 7.87 -5.91
CA ASP A 110 0.46 6.62 -6.22
C ASP A 110 -0.14 5.42 -5.47
N VAL A 111 -0.68 5.64 -4.27
CA VAL A 111 -1.50 4.63 -3.58
C VAL A 111 -2.76 4.32 -4.39
N ARG A 112 -3.43 5.34 -4.93
CA ARG A 112 -4.63 5.18 -5.77
C ARG A 112 -4.34 4.31 -6.99
N LYS A 113 -3.27 4.62 -7.72
CA LYS A 113 -2.85 3.82 -8.88
C LYS A 113 -2.58 2.37 -8.50
N LEU A 114 -1.90 2.15 -7.37
CA LEU A 114 -1.59 0.82 -6.87
C LEU A 114 -2.87 0.02 -6.57
N VAL A 115 -3.86 0.64 -5.91
CA VAL A 115 -5.17 0.01 -5.63
C VAL A 115 -5.89 -0.33 -6.92
N VAL A 116 -5.96 0.61 -7.88
CA VAL A 116 -6.59 0.37 -9.19
C VAL A 116 -5.93 -0.77 -9.96
N ILE A 117 -4.60 -0.88 -9.94
CA ILE A 117 -3.87 -1.99 -10.58
C ILE A 117 -4.23 -3.33 -9.95
N ALA A 118 -4.49 -3.36 -8.65
CA ALA A 118 -4.79 -4.58 -7.92
C ALA A 118 -6.27 -5.02 -8.06
N THR A 119 -7.19 -4.10 -8.38
CA THR A 119 -8.63 -4.42 -8.50
C THR A 119 -9.18 -4.38 -9.93
N SER A 120 -8.31 -4.15 -10.93
CA SER A 120 -8.63 -4.17 -12.37
C SER A 120 -8.65 -5.58 -12.96
#